data_AF-R1GXT2-F1
#
_entry.id   AF-R1GXT2-F1
#
_cell.length_a   1.000
_cell.length_b   1.000
_cell.length_c   1.000
_cell.angle_alpha   90.00
_cell.angle_beta   90.00
_cell.angle_gamma   90.00
#
_symmetry.space_group_name_H-M   'P 1'
#
loop_
_entity.id
_entity.type
_entity.pdbx_description
1 polymer ?
#
loop_
_entity_poly.entity_id
_entity_poly.type
_entity_poly.pdbx_seq_one_letter_code
_entity_poly.pdbx_strand_id
1 'polypeptide(L)'
;PTRQFSSCVLIECDDSLDSINATASAIVRYVSQRAGIGINAGRIRGLGSPIRGGEAFHTGCIPFYKYFQTAVKCCSQGGVRGGAATLFYPLWHTEVESLLVLKNNRGVEENRVRHMDYGVQINKLMYQRLIKGGDISLFSPSDAPGLYDAFFADQDKFEQLYVKYEQDPAIRKKTIKAVDLFSLMMQERAGTGRIYIQNVDHCNTHSPFDPSVAPVRQSNLCLEIALPTKPLNNVDDDSGEIALCTLSAFNLGAIEKLEDLEEMADLAVRALDALLDYQDYPLKAAQKGSMNRRTLGIGVINYAYYLAKNGARYSDGSGLALTHRTFEAIQFYLLKASVQLAREFGPCPAFNETTYAQGILPIDTYKKDLDNLCNEPLHLDWETLREEIKTVGLRNSTLTALMPSETSSQISNATNGIEPPRGLVSVKASKDGILKQVVPEYERLKDQYEL
;
A
#
# COMPACT_ATOMS: atom_id res chain seq x y z
N PRO A 1 -23.47 -15.67 12.09
CA PRO A 1 -23.18 -14.38 11.42
C PRO A 1 -21.68 -14.31 11.05
N THR A 2 -21.31 -13.63 9.96
CA THR A 2 -19.89 -13.45 9.59
C THR A 2 -19.18 -12.47 10.54
N ARG A 3 -17.90 -12.73 10.85
CA ARG A 3 -17.07 -11.89 11.74
C ARG A 3 -15.73 -11.49 11.12
N GLN A 4 -15.63 -11.42 9.79
CA GLN A 4 -14.44 -10.89 9.13
C GLN A 4 -14.73 -9.47 8.66
N PHE A 5 -13.95 -8.51 9.16
CA PHE A 5 -14.18 -7.07 8.92
C PHE A 5 -12.98 -6.36 8.27
N SER A 6 -11.84 -7.05 8.14
CA SER A 6 -10.65 -6.49 7.52
C SER A 6 -10.87 -6.30 6.02
N SER A 7 -10.70 -5.06 5.57
CA SER A 7 -11.02 -4.66 4.19
C SER A 7 -9.92 -4.99 3.19
N CYS A 8 -8.67 -5.04 3.64
CA CYS A 8 -7.48 -5.23 2.81
C CYS A 8 -6.61 -6.35 3.36
N VAL A 9 -6.14 -7.22 2.45
CA VAL A 9 -5.30 -8.38 2.75
C VAL A 9 -4.07 -8.34 1.84
N LEU A 10 -2.88 -8.45 2.41
CA LEU A 10 -1.61 -8.44 1.69
C LEU A 10 -0.93 -9.81 1.83
N ILE A 11 -0.64 -10.45 0.71
CA ILE A 11 -0.07 -11.80 0.65
C ILE A 11 1.20 -11.77 -0.21
N GLU A 12 2.33 -12.19 0.36
CA GLU A 12 3.59 -12.37 -0.36
C GLU A 12 3.73 -13.83 -0.81
N CYS A 13 4.07 -14.03 -2.08
CA CYS A 13 4.34 -15.32 -2.68
C CYS A 13 5.84 -15.50 -2.87
N ASP A 14 6.37 -16.63 -2.40
CA ASP A 14 7.76 -17.02 -2.65
C ASP A 14 7.91 -17.81 -3.96
N ASP A 15 9.15 -18.06 -4.35
CA ASP A 15 9.53 -18.80 -5.56
C ASP A 15 9.47 -20.34 -5.36
N SER A 16 8.30 -20.84 -4.91
CA SER A 16 8.04 -22.26 -4.75
C SER A 16 6.58 -22.61 -5.10
N LEU A 17 6.35 -23.83 -5.60
CA LEU A 17 4.99 -24.30 -5.90
C LEU A 17 4.10 -24.35 -4.66
N ASP A 18 4.70 -24.70 -3.52
CA ASP A 18 4.05 -24.74 -2.21
C ASP A 18 3.56 -23.34 -1.82
N SER A 19 4.40 -22.31 -1.99
CA SER A 19 4.02 -20.92 -1.73
C SER A 19 2.98 -20.38 -2.70
N ILE A 20 3.08 -20.75 -3.98
CA ILE A 20 2.08 -20.41 -5.01
C ILE A 20 0.71 -21.01 -4.64
N ASN A 21 0.66 -22.28 -4.24
CA ASN A 21 -0.57 -22.94 -3.82
C ASN A 21 -1.13 -22.35 -2.53
N ALA A 22 -0.28 -22.05 -1.55
CA ALA A 22 -0.66 -21.40 -0.30
C ALA A 22 -1.26 -20.00 -0.56
N THR A 23 -0.62 -19.22 -1.43
CA THR A 23 -1.07 -17.89 -1.86
C THR A 23 -2.44 -17.96 -2.53
N ALA A 24 -2.61 -18.84 -3.53
CA ALA A 24 -3.89 -19.01 -4.21
C ALA A 24 -5.00 -19.45 -3.24
N SER A 25 -4.70 -20.39 -2.33
CA SER A 25 -5.62 -20.84 -1.29
C SER A 25 -6.04 -19.71 -0.35
N ALA A 26 -5.09 -18.85 0.04
CA ALA A 26 -5.34 -17.71 0.90
C ALA A 26 -6.23 -16.67 0.22
N ILE A 27 -5.98 -16.39 -1.07
CA ILE A 27 -6.81 -15.51 -1.89
C ILE A 27 -8.26 -15.99 -1.91
N VAL A 28 -8.50 -17.28 -2.19
CA VAL A 28 -9.85 -17.86 -2.25
C VAL A 28 -10.60 -17.66 -0.93
N ARG A 29 -9.95 -17.95 0.20
CA ARG A 29 -10.55 -17.77 1.54
C ARG A 29 -10.95 -16.31 1.79
N TYR A 30 -10.08 -15.36 1.50
CA TYR A 30 -10.34 -13.94 1.79
C TYR A 30 -11.31 -13.27 0.82
N VAL A 31 -11.29 -13.62 -0.47
CA VAL A 31 -12.23 -13.07 -1.45
C VAL A 31 -13.66 -13.51 -1.14
N SER A 32 -13.86 -14.76 -0.69
CA SER A 32 -15.17 -15.24 -0.22
C SER A 32 -15.75 -14.41 0.94
N GLN A 33 -14.89 -13.67 1.64
CA GLN A 33 -15.23 -12.82 2.79
C GLN A 33 -15.13 -11.32 2.47
N ARG A 34 -15.16 -10.96 1.18
CA ARG A 34 -15.25 -9.57 0.68
C ARG A 34 -13.99 -8.72 0.84
N ALA A 35 -12.83 -9.31 1.10
CA ALA A 35 -11.58 -8.55 1.17
C ALA A 35 -11.01 -8.21 -0.21
N GLY A 36 -10.40 -7.03 -0.34
CA GLY A 36 -9.52 -6.67 -1.47
C GLY A 36 -8.11 -7.19 -1.24
N ILE A 37 -7.45 -7.66 -2.31
CA ILE A 37 -6.18 -8.39 -2.20
C ILE A 37 -5.01 -7.58 -2.80
N GLY A 38 -3.90 -7.48 -2.07
CA GLY A 38 -2.58 -7.15 -2.62
C GLY A 38 -1.71 -8.40 -2.69
N ILE A 39 -1.12 -8.70 -3.85
CA ILE A 39 -0.32 -9.92 -4.06
C ILE A 39 1.09 -9.50 -4.45
N ASN A 40 2.10 -9.79 -3.63
CA ASN A 40 3.48 -9.70 -4.09
C ASN A 40 3.89 -11.01 -4.75
N ALA A 41 4.10 -10.99 -6.05
CA ALA A 41 4.56 -12.15 -6.81
C ALA A 41 5.84 -11.82 -7.59
N GLY A 42 6.62 -10.84 -7.08
CA GLY A 42 7.87 -10.38 -7.67
C GLY A 42 9.05 -11.33 -7.47
N ARG A 43 8.96 -12.29 -6.55
CA ARG A 43 10.02 -13.31 -6.31
C ARG A 43 9.99 -14.48 -7.30
N ILE A 44 8.82 -14.76 -7.91
CA ILE A 44 8.65 -15.89 -8.84
C ILE A 44 9.69 -15.78 -9.97
N ARG A 45 10.48 -16.82 -10.17
CA ARG A 45 11.56 -16.82 -11.16
C ARG A 45 11.03 -16.63 -12.59
N GLY A 46 11.86 -16.01 -13.42
CA GLY A 46 11.52 -15.70 -14.81
C GLY A 46 11.44 -16.92 -15.74
N LEU A 47 10.76 -16.76 -16.86
CA LEU A 47 10.64 -17.73 -17.96
C LEU A 47 12.01 -18.28 -18.38
N GLY A 48 12.13 -19.60 -18.46
CA GLY A 48 13.37 -20.29 -18.86
C GLY A 48 14.38 -20.48 -17.74
N SER A 49 14.09 -20.06 -16.50
CA SER A 49 14.93 -20.39 -15.35
C SER A 49 14.94 -21.90 -15.09
N PRO A 50 16.05 -22.50 -14.64
CA PRO A 50 16.14 -23.93 -14.40
C PRO A 50 15.31 -24.35 -13.17
N ILE A 51 14.68 -25.52 -13.27
CA ILE A 51 14.03 -26.22 -12.16
C ILE A 51 14.85 -27.47 -11.85
N ARG A 52 15.12 -27.74 -10.56
CA ARG A 52 15.88 -28.91 -10.07
C ARG A 52 17.20 -29.15 -10.84
N GLY A 53 18.00 -28.11 -11.02
CA GLY A 53 19.29 -28.23 -11.70
C GLY A 53 19.21 -28.48 -13.22
N GLY A 54 18.05 -28.23 -13.84
CA GLY A 54 17.87 -28.30 -15.30
C GLY A 54 16.98 -29.44 -15.79
N GLU A 55 16.33 -30.19 -14.88
CA GLU A 55 15.36 -31.23 -15.24
C GLU A 55 14.14 -30.67 -16.01
N ALA A 56 13.76 -29.42 -15.72
CA ALA A 56 12.69 -28.72 -16.42
C ALA A 56 12.99 -27.22 -16.51
N PHE A 57 12.32 -26.56 -17.45
CA PHE A 57 12.36 -25.10 -17.61
C PHE A 57 11.10 -24.47 -17.02
N HIS A 58 11.28 -23.38 -16.27
CA HIS A 58 10.19 -22.61 -15.70
C HIS A 58 9.36 -21.95 -16.81
N THR A 59 8.03 -22.05 -16.74
CA THR A 59 7.08 -21.51 -17.74
C THR A 59 6.79 -20.02 -17.56
N GLY A 60 7.48 -19.36 -16.64
CA GLY A 60 7.41 -17.92 -16.38
C GLY A 60 6.32 -17.52 -15.40
N CYS A 61 6.19 -16.22 -15.14
CA CYS A 61 5.26 -15.68 -14.15
C CYS A 61 3.79 -15.71 -14.63
N ILE A 62 3.55 -15.51 -15.94
CA ILE A 62 2.20 -15.29 -16.49
C ILE A 62 1.21 -16.42 -16.18
N PRO A 63 1.55 -17.72 -16.32
CA PRO A 63 0.65 -18.81 -15.94
C PRO A 63 0.22 -18.76 -14.47
N PHE A 64 1.13 -18.42 -13.56
CA PHE A 64 0.81 -18.27 -12.14
C PHE A 64 -0.04 -17.03 -11.87
N TYR A 65 0.18 -15.94 -12.60
CA TYR A 65 -0.66 -14.74 -12.49
C TYR A 65 -2.09 -15.02 -13.00
N LYS A 66 -2.25 -15.85 -14.02
CA LYS A 66 -3.57 -16.37 -14.43
C LYS A 66 -4.22 -17.20 -13.33
N TYR A 67 -3.46 -18.06 -12.66
CA TYR A 67 -3.95 -18.85 -11.53
C TYR A 67 -4.40 -17.96 -10.35
N PHE A 68 -3.63 -16.92 -10.02
CA PHE A 68 -4.06 -15.94 -9.04
C PHE A 68 -5.30 -15.17 -9.48
N GLN A 69 -5.42 -14.80 -10.76
CA GLN A 69 -6.62 -14.14 -11.28
C GLN A 69 -7.87 -15.02 -11.12
N THR A 70 -7.79 -16.33 -11.42
CA THR A 70 -8.93 -17.23 -11.24
C THR A 70 -9.27 -17.42 -9.76
N ALA A 71 -8.27 -17.48 -8.87
CA ALA A 71 -8.48 -17.46 -7.42
C ALA A 71 -9.18 -16.17 -6.96
N VAL A 72 -8.79 -15.00 -7.49
CA VAL A 72 -9.43 -13.71 -7.17
C VAL A 72 -10.88 -13.64 -7.67
N LYS A 73 -11.21 -14.33 -8.76
CA LYS A 73 -12.54 -14.30 -9.38
C LYS A 73 -13.43 -15.49 -9.01
N CYS A 74 -12.95 -16.42 -8.18
CA CYS A 74 -13.71 -17.63 -7.84
C CYS A 74 -14.99 -17.35 -7.02
N CYS A 75 -15.02 -16.22 -6.31
CA CYS A 75 -16.17 -15.78 -5.52
C CYS A 75 -16.47 -14.30 -5.79
N SER A 76 -17.75 -13.93 -5.79
CA SER A 76 -18.14 -12.52 -5.74
C SER A 76 -18.09 -12.04 -4.28
N GLN A 77 -17.63 -10.82 -4.05
CA GLN A 77 -17.67 -10.18 -2.74
C GLN A 77 -19.14 -9.91 -2.37
N GLY A 78 -19.80 -10.91 -1.77
CA GLY A 78 -21.17 -10.81 -1.24
C GLY A 78 -22.26 -10.51 -2.28
N GLY A 79 -22.09 -10.91 -3.54
CA GLY A 79 -23.08 -10.71 -4.61
C GLY A 79 -23.22 -9.26 -5.11
N VAL A 80 -22.32 -8.35 -4.72
CA VAL A 80 -22.40 -6.90 -5.07
C VAL A 80 -21.23 -6.43 -5.93
N ARG A 81 -20.01 -6.87 -5.60
CA ARG A 81 -18.77 -6.49 -6.28
C ARG A 81 -17.97 -7.75 -6.58
N GLY A 82 -17.33 -7.80 -7.75
CA GLY A 82 -16.39 -8.90 -8.04
C GLY A 82 -15.13 -8.77 -7.19
N GLY A 83 -14.48 -9.88 -6.85
CA GLY A 83 -13.16 -9.85 -6.21
C GLY A 83 -12.17 -9.04 -7.04
N ALA A 84 -11.33 -8.24 -6.38
CA ALA A 84 -10.35 -7.38 -7.02
C ALA A 84 -8.99 -7.54 -6.34
N ALA A 85 -7.92 -7.49 -7.15
CA ALA A 85 -6.56 -7.62 -6.68
C ALA A 85 -5.59 -6.73 -7.47
N THR A 86 -4.55 -6.27 -6.78
CA THR A 86 -3.37 -5.65 -7.38
C THR A 86 -2.16 -6.54 -7.13
N LEU A 87 -1.40 -6.83 -8.18
CA LEU A 87 -0.21 -7.68 -8.12
C LEU A 87 1.06 -6.84 -8.28
N PHE A 88 2.06 -7.08 -7.44
CA PHE A 88 3.31 -6.32 -7.38
C PHE A 88 4.51 -7.10 -7.92
N TYR A 89 5.39 -6.40 -8.65
CA TYR A 89 6.67 -6.91 -9.16
C TYR A 89 7.70 -5.78 -9.36
N PRO A 90 9.02 -6.08 -9.28
CA PRO A 90 10.07 -5.10 -9.53
C PRO A 90 10.19 -4.71 -11.00
N LEU A 91 10.46 -3.43 -11.26
CA LEU A 91 10.72 -2.92 -12.62
C LEU A 91 11.90 -3.64 -13.30
N TRP A 92 12.87 -4.11 -12.52
CA TRP A 92 14.03 -4.84 -13.02
C TRP A 92 13.78 -6.35 -13.24
N HIS A 93 12.56 -6.85 -13.09
CA HIS A 93 12.23 -8.25 -13.33
C HIS A 93 12.51 -8.65 -14.80
N THR A 94 13.09 -9.82 -15.04
CA THR A 94 13.43 -10.28 -16.41
C THR A 94 12.26 -10.36 -17.38
N GLU A 95 11.03 -10.49 -16.87
CA GLU A 95 9.80 -10.54 -17.68
C GLU A 95 9.07 -9.19 -17.75
N VAL A 96 9.61 -8.10 -17.21
CA VAL A 96 8.89 -6.82 -16.98
C VAL A 96 8.14 -6.29 -18.23
N GLU A 97 8.74 -6.36 -19.42
CA GLU A 97 8.09 -5.89 -20.65
C GLU A 97 6.80 -6.67 -20.94
N SER A 98 6.80 -7.98 -20.67
CA SER A 98 5.61 -8.83 -20.79
C SER A 98 4.60 -8.56 -19.67
N LEU A 99 5.08 -8.29 -18.46
CA LEU A 99 4.23 -8.03 -17.29
C LEU A 99 3.49 -6.68 -17.40
N LEU A 100 4.13 -5.66 -17.97
CA LEU A 100 3.54 -4.31 -18.14
C LEU A 100 2.32 -4.33 -19.07
N VAL A 101 2.31 -5.19 -20.08
CA VAL A 101 1.26 -5.25 -21.11
C VAL A 101 0.13 -6.25 -20.77
N LEU A 102 0.10 -6.82 -19.56
CA LEU A 102 -0.88 -7.86 -19.20
C LEU A 102 -2.34 -7.39 -19.26
N LYS A 103 -2.57 -6.09 -19.04
CA LYS A 103 -3.91 -5.47 -19.14
C LYS A 103 -4.25 -4.99 -20.54
N ASN A 104 -3.28 -4.92 -21.46
CA ASN A 104 -3.50 -4.38 -22.79
C ASN A 104 -4.59 -5.18 -23.51
N ASN A 105 -5.56 -4.48 -24.11
CA ASN A 105 -6.68 -5.13 -24.79
C ASN A 105 -6.24 -5.84 -26.07
N ARG A 106 -5.14 -5.43 -26.70
CA ARG A 106 -4.54 -6.10 -27.86
C ARG A 106 -3.55 -7.16 -27.42
N GLY A 107 -3.57 -8.32 -28.08
CA GLY A 107 -2.68 -9.46 -27.83
C GLY A 107 -3.44 -10.78 -27.76
N VAL A 108 -2.68 -11.88 -27.67
CA VAL A 108 -3.24 -13.24 -27.51
C VAL A 108 -3.58 -13.52 -26.05
N GLU A 109 -4.59 -14.35 -25.80
CA GLU A 109 -5.06 -14.64 -24.45
C GLU A 109 -3.99 -15.30 -23.59
N GLU A 110 -3.09 -16.12 -24.14
CA GLU A 110 -2.03 -16.79 -23.39
C GLU A 110 -1.13 -15.78 -22.63
N ASN A 111 -0.90 -14.60 -23.21
CA ASN A 111 0.01 -13.59 -22.68
C ASN A 111 -0.71 -12.41 -22.02
N ARG A 112 -1.95 -12.61 -21.55
CA ARG A 112 -2.80 -11.55 -20.97
C ARG A 112 -3.48 -11.98 -19.69
N VAL A 113 -3.57 -11.04 -18.75
CA VAL A 113 -4.19 -11.21 -17.43
C VAL A 113 -4.86 -9.87 -17.05
N ARG A 114 -6.03 -9.61 -17.63
CA ARG A 114 -6.61 -8.25 -17.68
C ARG A 114 -7.45 -7.86 -16.46
N HIS A 115 -7.87 -8.84 -15.66
CA HIS A 115 -8.85 -8.66 -14.58
C HIS A 115 -8.22 -8.53 -13.19
N MET A 116 -6.90 -8.35 -13.13
CA MET A 116 -6.15 -7.83 -11.98
C MET A 116 -5.43 -6.54 -12.38
N ASP A 117 -5.13 -5.70 -11.41
CA ASP A 117 -4.31 -4.50 -11.59
C ASP A 117 -2.86 -4.80 -11.18
N TYR A 118 -1.92 -3.90 -11.51
CA TYR A 118 -0.49 -4.16 -11.30
C TYR A 118 0.20 -2.98 -10.63
N GLY A 119 1.05 -3.24 -9.64
CA GLY A 119 1.92 -2.26 -9.00
C GLY A 119 3.38 -2.49 -9.38
N VAL A 120 3.95 -1.58 -10.16
CA VAL A 120 5.36 -1.63 -10.56
C VAL A 120 6.21 -1.01 -9.47
N GLN A 121 7.19 -1.78 -8.99
CA GLN A 121 8.04 -1.38 -7.88
C GLN A 121 9.34 -0.76 -8.40
N ILE A 122 9.65 0.45 -7.92
CA ILE A 122 10.73 1.29 -8.43
C ILE A 122 11.49 1.89 -7.24
N ASN A 123 12.81 2.08 -7.38
CA ASN A 123 13.63 2.82 -6.42
C ASN A 123 14.46 3.90 -7.12
N LYS A 124 15.20 4.69 -6.33
CA LYS A 124 16.10 5.75 -6.78
C LYS A 124 17.02 5.36 -7.94
N LEU A 125 17.65 4.17 -7.89
CA LEU A 125 18.60 3.75 -8.93
C LEU A 125 17.91 3.67 -10.30
N MET A 126 16.69 3.13 -10.36
CA MET A 126 15.93 3.03 -11.62
C MET A 126 15.64 4.41 -12.21
N TYR A 127 15.23 5.37 -11.38
CA TYR A 127 15.02 6.76 -11.83
C TYR A 127 16.33 7.43 -12.26
N GLN A 128 17.44 7.16 -11.58
CA GLN A 128 18.75 7.69 -11.98
C GLN A 128 19.19 7.16 -13.35
N ARG A 129 18.91 5.89 -13.67
CA ARG A 129 19.15 5.34 -15.01
C ARG A 129 18.34 6.10 -16.06
N LEU A 130 17.07 6.40 -15.79
CA LEU A 130 16.22 7.21 -16.68
C LEU A 130 16.80 8.61 -16.89
N ILE A 131 17.09 9.35 -15.81
CA ILE A 131 17.56 10.74 -15.86
C ILE A 131 18.90 10.86 -16.61
N LYS A 132 19.81 9.89 -16.41
CA LYS A 132 21.11 9.87 -17.08
C LYS A 132 21.07 9.30 -18.51
N GLY A 133 19.90 8.88 -19.00
CA GLY A 133 19.76 8.22 -20.31
C GLY A 133 20.51 6.90 -20.41
N GLY A 134 20.70 6.21 -19.28
CA GLY A 134 21.38 4.92 -19.21
C GLY A 134 20.46 3.72 -19.45
N ASP A 135 21.01 2.54 -19.21
CA ASP A 135 20.29 1.28 -19.37
C ASP A 135 19.84 0.70 -18.02
N ILE A 136 18.82 -0.14 -18.05
CA ILE A 136 18.35 -0.99 -16.95
C ILE A 136 18.63 -2.43 -17.33
N SER A 137 19.29 -3.15 -16.45
CA SER A 137 19.51 -4.59 -16.55
C SER A 137 18.40 -5.34 -15.83
N LEU A 138 17.82 -6.32 -16.52
CA LEU A 138 16.72 -7.14 -16.07
C LEU A 138 17.25 -8.50 -15.62
N PHE A 139 16.81 -8.93 -14.45
CA PHE A 139 17.25 -10.16 -13.81
C PHE A 139 16.06 -11.02 -13.39
N SER A 140 16.21 -12.34 -13.45
CA SER A 140 15.35 -13.23 -12.68
C SER A 140 15.77 -13.12 -11.21
N PRO A 141 14.85 -12.95 -10.25
CA PRO A 141 15.21 -12.90 -8.82
C PRO A 141 16.01 -14.11 -8.34
N SER A 142 15.81 -15.28 -8.97
CA SER A 142 16.53 -16.53 -8.68
C SER A 142 18.03 -16.46 -9.00
N ASP A 143 18.41 -15.60 -9.96
CA ASP A 143 19.76 -15.58 -10.52
C ASP A 143 20.63 -14.49 -9.87
N ALA A 144 20.04 -13.61 -9.06
CA ALA A 144 20.72 -12.49 -8.40
C ALA A 144 20.56 -12.56 -6.87
N PRO A 145 21.34 -13.43 -6.18
CA PRO A 145 21.20 -13.65 -4.73
C PRO A 145 21.28 -12.35 -3.93
N GLY A 146 20.34 -12.15 -3.01
CA GLY A 146 20.26 -10.99 -2.13
C GLY A 146 19.83 -9.67 -2.80
N LEU A 147 19.70 -9.62 -4.13
CA LEU A 147 19.30 -8.41 -4.84
C LEU A 147 17.86 -8.00 -4.50
N TYR A 148 16.95 -8.98 -4.47
CA TYR A 148 15.54 -8.73 -4.16
C TYR A 148 15.34 -8.16 -2.76
N ASP A 149 16.02 -8.69 -1.74
CA ASP A 149 15.89 -8.19 -0.37
C ASP A 149 16.48 -6.79 -0.21
N ALA A 150 17.66 -6.55 -0.80
CA ALA A 150 18.32 -5.24 -0.77
C ALA A 150 17.47 -4.16 -1.47
N PHE A 151 16.75 -4.51 -2.54
CA PHE A 151 15.90 -3.57 -3.28
C PHE A 151 14.90 -2.82 -2.39
N PHE A 152 14.38 -3.47 -1.36
CA PHE A 152 13.47 -2.86 -0.40
C PHE A 152 14.23 -2.32 0.83
N ALA A 153 15.17 -3.10 1.37
CA ALA A 153 15.70 -2.86 2.71
C ALA A 153 16.97 -2.00 2.78
N ASP A 154 17.80 -2.00 1.73
CA ASP A 154 19.13 -1.38 1.76
C ASP A 154 19.53 -0.92 0.35
N GLN A 155 19.39 0.39 0.09
CA GLN A 155 19.59 0.96 -1.24
C GLN A 155 21.06 0.96 -1.67
N ASP A 156 21.99 1.13 -0.73
CA ASP A 156 23.44 1.12 -1.01
C ASP A 156 23.89 -0.30 -1.38
N LYS A 157 23.43 -1.30 -0.61
CA LYS A 157 23.66 -2.72 -0.93
C LYS A 157 22.97 -3.12 -2.23
N PHE A 158 21.79 -2.60 -2.52
CA PHE A 158 21.12 -2.84 -3.79
C PHE A 158 21.96 -2.32 -4.96
N GLU A 159 22.44 -1.07 -4.90
CA GLU A 159 23.29 -0.51 -5.95
C GLU A 159 24.58 -1.32 -6.14
N GLN A 160 25.24 -1.70 -5.03
CA GLN A 160 26.44 -2.56 -5.07
C GLN A 160 26.16 -3.90 -5.75
N LEU A 161 25.11 -4.62 -5.34
CA LEU A 161 24.77 -5.93 -5.90
C LEU A 161 24.31 -5.80 -7.36
N TYR A 162 23.51 -4.79 -7.68
CA TYR A 162 22.99 -4.55 -9.02
C TYR A 162 24.13 -4.35 -10.01
N VAL A 163 25.07 -3.43 -9.72
CA VAL A 163 26.23 -3.17 -10.59
C VAL A 163 27.15 -4.40 -10.68
N LYS A 164 27.35 -5.12 -9.58
CA LYS A 164 28.11 -6.39 -9.57
C LYS A 164 27.49 -7.40 -10.54
N TYR A 165 26.17 -7.63 -10.44
CA TYR A 165 25.47 -8.59 -11.29
C TYR A 165 25.34 -8.11 -12.73
N GLU A 166 25.39 -6.80 -13.01
CA GLU A 166 25.50 -6.29 -14.38
C GLU A 166 26.83 -6.67 -15.04
N GLN A 167 27.92 -6.72 -14.29
CA GLN A 167 29.26 -7.05 -14.79
C GLN A 167 29.55 -8.54 -14.88
N ASP A 168 28.80 -9.39 -14.18
CA ASP A 168 29.05 -10.83 -14.11
C ASP A 168 28.52 -11.58 -15.36
N PRO A 169 29.38 -12.12 -16.26
CA PRO A 169 28.93 -12.79 -17.48
C PRO A 169 28.21 -14.12 -17.21
N ALA A 170 28.31 -14.70 -16.01
CA ALA A 170 27.63 -15.94 -15.65
C ALA A 170 26.15 -15.74 -15.31
N ILE A 171 25.73 -14.52 -14.99
CA ILE A 171 24.35 -14.20 -14.65
C ILE A 171 23.54 -13.94 -15.92
N ARG A 172 22.42 -14.66 -16.07
CA ARG A 172 21.45 -14.40 -17.13
C ARG A 172 20.83 -13.01 -16.91
N LYS A 173 20.94 -12.15 -17.92
CA LYS A 173 20.38 -10.79 -17.87
C LYS A 173 19.94 -10.33 -19.26
N LYS A 174 19.03 -9.36 -19.29
CA LYS A 174 18.68 -8.59 -20.50
C LYS A 174 18.85 -7.11 -20.20
N THR A 175 19.45 -6.36 -21.10
CA THR A 175 19.62 -4.91 -20.93
C THR A 175 18.65 -4.17 -21.84
N ILE A 176 17.99 -3.14 -21.31
CA ILE A 176 17.03 -2.29 -22.01
C ILE A 176 17.31 -0.82 -21.68
N LYS A 177 17.13 0.09 -22.63
CA LYS A 177 17.24 1.52 -22.36
C LYS A 177 16.19 1.94 -21.33
N ALA A 178 16.60 2.71 -20.32
CA ALA A 178 15.69 3.14 -19.28
C ALA A 178 14.49 3.94 -19.86
N VAL A 179 14.75 4.81 -20.84
CA VAL A 179 13.71 5.60 -21.51
C VAL A 179 12.64 4.71 -22.16
N ASP A 180 13.04 3.62 -22.82
CA ASP A 180 12.11 2.71 -23.50
C ASP A 180 11.23 1.97 -22.47
N LEU A 181 11.84 1.47 -21.39
CA LEU A 181 11.13 0.75 -20.34
C LEU A 181 10.14 1.66 -19.57
N PHE A 182 10.58 2.86 -19.18
CA PHE A 182 9.71 3.84 -18.52
C PHE A 182 8.60 4.32 -19.45
N SER A 183 8.88 4.52 -20.74
CA SER A 183 7.86 4.90 -21.73
C SER A 183 6.80 3.82 -21.87
N LEU A 184 7.20 2.54 -21.97
CA LEU A 184 6.26 1.41 -22.00
C LEU A 184 5.37 1.38 -20.75
N MET A 185 5.98 1.50 -19.57
CA MET A 185 5.24 1.51 -18.30
C MET A 185 4.22 2.65 -18.24
N MET A 186 4.64 3.87 -18.60
CA MET A 186 3.77 5.04 -18.54
C MET A 186 2.69 5.02 -19.63
N GLN A 187 2.98 4.43 -20.79
CA GLN A 187 2.00 4.21 -21.85
C GLN A 187 0.90 3.24 -21.41
N GLU A 188 1.26 2.09 -20.82
CA GLU A 188 0.27 1.13 -20.31
C GLU A 188 -0.51 1.68 -19.10
N ARG A 189 0.15 2.47 -18.26
CA ARG A 189 -0.51 3.25 -17.20
C ARG A 189 -1.52 4.23 -17.78
N ALA A 190 -1.17 5.03 -18.78
CA ALA A 190 -2.08 5.97 -19.41
C ALA A 190 -3.23 5.27 -20.14
N GLY A 191 -2.94 4.16 -20.83
CA GLY A 191 -3.93 3.41 -21.60
C GLY A 191 -4.98 2.69 -20.75
N THR A 192 -4.62 2.28 -19.53
CA THR A 192 -5.52 1.47 -18.66
C THR A 192 -5.93 2.17 -17.37
N GLY A 193 -5.17 3.16 -16.90
CA GLY A 193 -5.31 3.79 -15.60
C GLY A 193 -4.94 2.89 -14.41
N ARG A 194 -4.48 1.65 -14.65
CA ARG A 194 -4.36 0.59 -13.63
C ARG A 194 -3.04 -0.18 -13.64
N ILE A 195 -1.99 0.50 -14.11
CA ILE A 195 -0.60 0.18 -13.83
C ILE A 195 -0.13 1.22 -12.81
N TYR A 196 -0.02 0.81 -11.56
CA TYR A 196 0.36 1.63 -10.42
C TYR A 196 1.87 1.63 -10.20
N ILE A 197 2.35 2.54 -9.36
CA ILE A 197 3.76 2.69 -9.03
C ILE A 197 3.90 2.63 -7.51
N GLN A 198 4.87 1.86 -7.04
CA GLN A 198 5.31 1.85 -5.65
C GLN A 198 6.78 2.25 -5.59
N ASN A 199 7.09 3.37 -4.93
CA ASN A 199 8.45 3.79 -4.66
C ASN A 199 8.96 3.06 -3.41
N VAL A 200 9.64 1.93 -3.60
CA VAL A 200 9.94 0.99 -2.51
C VAL A 200 10.98 1.48 -1.54
N ASP A 201 11.87 2.36 -1.99
CA ASP A 201 12.82 3.05 -1.14
C ASP A 201 12.08 3.97 -0.17
N HIS A 202 11.17 4.81 -0.66
CA HIS A 202 10.37 5.69 0.19
C HIS A 202 9.50 4.92 1.20
N CYS A 203 8.92 3.78 0.79
CA CYS A 203 8.16 2.90 1.67
C CYS A 203 8.97 2.30 2.83
N ASN A 204 10.30 2.36 2.79
CA ASN A 204 11.19 1.78 3.81
C ASN A 204 12.07 2.83 4.50
N THR A 205 12.41 3.95 3.84
CA THR A 205 13.15 5.05 4.48
C THR A 205 12.26 5.97 5.31
N HIS A 206 10.98 6.10 4.95
CA HIS A 206 9.97 6.82 5.71
C HIS A 206 8.83 5.86 6.06
N SER A 207 9.07 5.04 7.07
CA SER A 207 8.22 3.93 7.45
C SER A 207 8.18 3.78 8.96
N PRO A 208 7.08 3.28 9.53
CA PRO A 208 7.05 2.90 10.94
C PRO A 208 7.81 1.59 11.23
N PHE A 209 8.35 0.91 10.22
CA PHE A 209 9.01 -0.39 10.36
C PHE A 209 10.52 -0.31 10.11
N ASP A 210 11.30 -1.08 10.88
CA ASP A 210 12.71 -1.28 10.60
C ASP A 210 12.87 -2.20 9.37
N PRO A 211 13.41 -1.72 8.24
CA PRO A 211 13.51 -2.51 7.02
C PRO A 211 14.47 -3.70 7.13
N SER A 212 15.37 -3.73 8.12
CA SER A 212 16.25 -4.88 8.36
C SER A 212 15.53 -6.06 9.03
N VAL A 213 14.39 -5.80 9.69
CA VAL A 213 13.61 -6.79 10.44
C VAL A 213 12.27 -7.08 9.76
N ALA A 214 11.52 -6.04 9.42
CA ALA A 214 10.16 -6.11 8.90
C ALA A 214 9.95 -5.13 7.72
N PRO A 215 10.64 -5.31 6.58
CA PRO A 215 10.52 -4.40 5.44
C PRO A 215 9.14 -4.45 4.80
N VAL A 216 8.71 -3.32 4.25
CA VAL A 216 7.51 -3.23 3.42
C VAL A 216 7.88 -3.58 1.98
N ARG A 217 7.34 -4.69 1.47
CA ARG A 217 7.66 -5.19 0.12
C ARG A 217 6.50 -5.15 -0.89
N GLN A 218 5.35 -4.63 -0.51
CA GLN A 218 4.19 -4.49 -1.40
C GLN A 218 3.20 -3.47 -0.85
N SER A 219 2.09 -3.28 -1.56
CA SER A 219 0.90 -2.60 -1.05
C SER A 219 -0.33 -3.51 -1.12
N ASN A 220 -1.49 -2.98 -0.73
CA ASN A 220 -2.82 -3.57 -1.00
C ASN A 220 -3.37 -3.20 -2.39
N LEU A 221 -4.64 -3.54 -2.63
CA LEU A 221 -5.41 -3.22 -3.84
C LEU A 221 -5.33 -1.75 -4.26
N CYS A 222 -5.50 -0.80 -3.34
CA CYS A 222 -5.68 0.62 -3.63
C CYS A 222 -4.44 1.50 -3.36
N LEU A 223 -3.28 0.88 -3.11
CA LEU A 223 -1.96 1.52 -2.98
C LEU A 223 -1.75 2.37 -1.71
N GLU A 224 -2.62 2.29 -0.71
CA GLU A 224 -2.55 3.07 0.54
C GLU A 224 -1.99 2.29 1.73
N ILE A 225 -1.94 0.95 1.69
CA ILE A 225 -1.50 0.11 2.81
C ILE A 225 -0.10 -0.46 2.57
N ALA A 226 0.83 -0.07 3.43
CA ALA A 226 2.25 -0.43 3.36
C ALA A 226 2.65 -1.19 4.63
N LEU A 227 2.51 -2.53 4.62
CA LEU A 227 2.74 -3.38 5.80
C LEU A 227 3.72 -4.54 5.51
N PRO A 228 4.41 -5.07 6.53
CA PRO A 228 5.28 -6.23 6.39
C PRO A 228 4.50 -7.50 6.06
N THR A 229 5.13 -8.39 5.29
CA THR A 229 4.60 -9.70 4.91
C THR A 229 5.71 -10.76 4.96
N LYS A 230 5.32 -12.02 5.16
CA LYS A 230 6.21 -13.18 5.02
C LYS A 230 5.48 -14.25 4.21
N PRO A 231 6.13 -14.83 3.19
CA PRO A 231 5.51 -15.88 2.39
C PRO A 231 5.08 -17.07 3.24
N LEU A 232 4.07 -17.79 2.74
CA LEU A 232 3.62 -19.05 3.32
C LEU A 232 4.16 -20.20 2.49
N ASN A 233 4.53 -21.32 3.12
CA ASN A 233 4.77 -22.58 2.42
C ASN A 233 3.51 -23.44 2.31
N ASN A 234 2.54 -23.26 3.20
CA ASN A 234 1.23 -23.88 3.11
C ASN A 234 0.18 -22.98 3.79
N VAL A 235 -1.11 -23.26 3.59
CA VAL A 235 -2.20 -22.40 4.06
C VAL A 235 -2.27 -22.27 5.60
N ASP A 236 -1.71 -23.24 6.33
CA ASP A 236 -1.69 -23.30 7.79
C ASP A 236 -0.28 -23.03 8.36
N ASP A 237 0.63 -22.45 7.56
CA ASP A 237 2.00 -22.14 7.94
C ASP A 237 2.06 -21.06 9.03
N ASP A 238 2.52 -21.47 10.23
CA ASP A 238 2.65 -20.60 11.40
C ASP A 238 3.85 -19.64 11.31
N SER A 239 4.77 -19.84 10.35
CA SER A 239 5.94 -18.97 10.13
C SER A 239 5.66 -17.80 9.18
N GLY A 240 4.64 -17.94 8.32
CA GLY A 240 4.20 -16.90 7.39
C GLY A 240 3.49 -15.73 8.08
N GLU A 241 3.30 -14.66 7.33
CA GLU A 241 2.67 -13.43 7.82
C GLU A 241 1.86 -12.78 6.69
N ILE A 242 0.54 -12.73 6.89
CA ILE A 242 -0.40 -11.99 6.03
C ILE A 242 -0.76 -10.69 6.74
N ALA A 243 -0.54 -9.58 6.07
CA ALA A 243 -0.90 -8.28 6.62
C ALA A 243 -2.40 -7.99 6.38
N LEU A 244 -3.07 -7.57 7.44
CA LEU A 244 -4.44 -7.06 7.41
C LEU A 244 -4.45 -5.61 7.85
N CYS A 245 -5.37 -4.83 7.29
CA CYS A 245 -5.61 -3.48 7.76
C CYS A 245 -7.09 -3.24 8.06
N THR A 246 -7.32 -2.68 9.24
CA THR A 246 -8.63 -2.25 9.72
C THR A 246 -8.73 -0.73 9.55
N LEU A 247 -9.76 -0.29 8.83
CA LEU A 247 -9.85 1.06 8.32
C LEU A 247 -10.94 1.88 9.02
N SER A 248 -10.67 3.18 9.17
CA SER A 248 -11.67 4.21 9.50
C SER A 248 -11.23 5.54 8.85
N ALA A 249 -12.01 6.60 8.99
CA ALA A 249 -11.61 7.91 8.51
C ALA A 249 -12.23 9.05 9.33
N PHE A 250 -11.48 10.13 9.49
CA PHE A 250 -12.01 11.39 10.03
C PHE A 250 -12.72 12.18 8.94
N ASN A 251 -13.88 12.76 9.26
CA ASN A 251 -14.56 13.68 8.37
C ASN A 251 -14.07 15.11 8.63
N LEU A 252 -13.15 15.60 7.81
CA LEU A 252 -12.59 16.95 7.95
C LEU A 252 -13.63 18.07 7.75
N GLY A 253 -14.75 17.74 7.12
CA GLY A 253 -15.85 18.68 7.01
C GLY A 253 -16.59 18.93 8.32
N ALA A 254 -16.60 17.94 9.21
CA ALA A 254 -17.36 17.97 10.46
C ALA A 254 -16.58 18.53 11.66
N ILE A 255 -15.25 18.68 11.55
CA ILE A 255 -14.44 19.32 12.59
C ILE A 255 -14.55 20.85 12.50
N GLU A 256 -14.67 21.50 13.65
CA GLU A 256 -14.65 22.96 13.76
C GLU A 256 -13.21 23.46 13.95
N LYS A 257 -12.42 22.72 14.73
CA LYS A 257 -11.01 23.01 15.03
C LYS A 257 -10.18 21.73 15.06
N LEU A 258 -8.86 21.83 14.99
CA LEU A 258 -7.98 20.65 14.91
C LEU A 258 -7.93 19.86 16.22
N GLU A 259 -8.18 20.50 17.35
CA GLU A 259 -8.20 19.87 18.68
C GLU A 259 -9.36 18.88 18.82
N ASP A 260 -10.43 19.00 18.01
CA ASP A 260 -11.53 18.04 17.98
C ASP A 260 -11.04 16.64 17.57
N LEU A 261 -9.90 16.55 16.87
CA LEU A 261 -9.30 15.29 16.47
C LEU A 261 -8.77 14.46 17.65
N GLU A 262 -8.50 15.07 18.80
CA GLU A 262 -7.97 14.35 19.97
C GLU A 262 -8.95 13.29 20.47
N GLU A 263 -10.20 13.70 20.73
CA GLU A 263 -11.26 12.80 21.18
C GLU A 263 -11.63 11.79 20.08
N MET A 264 -11.70 12.25 18.82
CA MET A 264 -12.00 11.37 17.69
C MET A 264 -10.92 10.30 17.50
N ALA A 265 -9.65 10.64 17.71
CA ALA A 265 -8.53 9.71 17.64
C ALA A 265 -8.60 8.65 18.73
N ASP A 266 -8.87 9.04 19.98
CA ASP A 266 -9.04 8.09 21.09
C ASP A 266 -10.15 7.07 20.79
N LEU A 267 -11.33 7.56 20.36
CA LEU A 267 -12.47 6.71 20.00
C LEU A 267 -12.15 5.78 18.82
N ALA A 268 -11.57 6.33 17.74
CA ALA A 268 -11.27 5.56 16.55
C ALA A 268 -10.23 4.46 16.82
N VAL A 269 -9.13 4.79 17.49
CA VAL A 269 -8.06 3.84 17.82
C VAL A 269 -8.60 2.73 18.72
N ARG A 270 -9.34 3.05 19.79
CA ARG A 270 -9.94 2.06 20.69
C ARG A 270 -10.93 1.15 19.98
N ALA A 271 -11.82 1.71 19.17
CA ALA A 271 -12.84 0.95 18.46
C ALA A 271 -12.21 -0.04 17.47
N LEU A 272 -11.20 0.40 16.72
CA LEU A 272 -10.52 -0.47 15.77
C LEU A 272 -9.62 -1.49 16.46
N ASP A 273 -8.92 -1.13 17.53
CA ASP A 273 -8.08 -2.06 18.30
C ASP A 273 -8.93 -3.19 18.90
N ALA A 274 -10.09 -2.86 19.49
CA ALA A 274 -11.03 -3.85 20.01
C ALA A 274 -11.59 -4.75 18.89
N LEU A 275 -11.79 -4.20 17.68
CA LEU A 275 -12.26 -4.97 16.53
C LEU A 275 -11.26 -6.06 16.11
N LEU A 276 -9.96 -5.84 16.32
CA LEU A 276 -8.94 -6.84 16.02
C LEU A 276 -9.12 -8.11 16.86
N ASP A 277 -9.50 -7.98 18.13
CA ASP A 277 -9.74 -9.11 19.03
C ASP A 277 -11.14 -9.72 18.84
N TYR A 278 -12.11 -8.93 18.36
CA TYR A 278 -13.48 -9.37 18.15
C TYR A 278 -13.68 -10.18 16.85
N GLN A 279 -12.89 -9.91 15.82
CA GLN A 279 -13.03 -10.49 14.49
C GLN A 279 -12.45 -11.91 14.38
N ASP A 280 -12.99 -12.71 13.46
CA ASP A 280 -12.46 -14.04 13.14
C ASP A 280 -11.40 -13.96 12.03
N TYR A 281 -10.38 -14.82 12.13
CA TYR A 281 -9.29 -14.90 11.16
C TYR A 281 -9.34 -16.24 10.41
N PRO A 282 -9.60 -16.24 9.09
CA PRO A 282 -9.69 -17.49 8.30
C PRO A 282 -8.37 -18.25 8.15
N LEU A 283 -7.25 -17.57 8.40
CA LEU A 283 -5.88 -18.06 8.28
C LEU A 283 -5.06 -17.63 9.49
N LYS A 284 -4.27 -18.56 10.03
CA LYS A 284 -3.40 -18.30 11.19
C LYS A 284 -2.34 -17.24 10.90
N ALA A 285 -1.71 -17.25 9.72
CA ALA A 285 -0.72 -16.26 9.32
C ALA A 285 -1.27 -14.82 9.38
N ALA A 286 -2.55 -14.63 9.09
CA ALA A 286 -3.20 -13.33 9.16
C ALA A 286 -3.59 -12.94 10.59
N GLN A 287 -4.03 -13.90 11.39
CA GLN A 287 -4.25 -13.70 12.83
C GLN A 287 -2.96 -13.26 13.50
N LYS A 288 -1.86 -13.96 13.22
CA LYS A 288 -0.53 -13.67 13.78
C LYS A 288 -0.06 -12.27 13.40
N GLY A 289 -0.10 -11.91 12.12
CA GLY A 289 0.27 -10.56 11.66
C GLY A 289 -0.56 -9.47 12.37
N SER A 290 -1.88 -9.68 12.42
CA SER A 290 -2.81 -8.73 13.07
C SER A 290 -2.60 -8.61 14.58
N MET A 291 -2.40 -9.72 15.28
CA MET A 291 -2.22 -9.71 16.74
C MET A 291 -0.83 -9.22 17.15
N ASN A 292 0.20 -9.51 16.36
CA ASN A 292 1.56 -9.07 16.67
C ASN A 292 1.76 -7.58 16.44
N ARG A 293 1.20 -7.02 15.37
CA ARG A 293 1.44 -5.62 14.97
C ARG A 293 0.26 -4.68 15.23
N ARG A 294 -0.95 -5.23 15.32
CA ARG A 294 -2.20 -4.50 15.57
C ARG A 294 -2.37 -3.28 14.65
N THR A 295 -2.14 -3.50 13.35
CA THR A 295 -2.03 -2.45 12.33
C THR A 295 -3.38 -1.83 11.97
N LEU A 296 -3.49 -0.51 12.13
CA LEU A 296 -4.65 0.28 11.78
C LEU A 296 -4.34 1.21 10.59
N GLY A 297 -5.40 1.65 9.90
CA GLY A 297 -5.33 2.60 8.79
C GLY A 297 -6.48 3.59 8.85
N ILE A 298 -6.28 4.67 9.61
CA ILE A 298 -7.25 5.76 9.80
C ILE A 298 -6.89 6.88 8.83
N GLY A 299 -7.83 7.20 7.94
CA GLY A 299 -7.64 8.20 6.89
C GLY A 299 -8.48 9.45 7.12
N VAL A 300 -8.72 10.17 6.03
CA VAL A 300 -9.62 11.31 6.00
C VAL A 300 -10.62 11.17 4.86
N ILE A 301 -11.78 11.79 5.05
CA ILE A 301 -12.72 12.10 3.98
C ILE A 301 -13.03 13.59 4.02
N ASN A 302 -13.66 14.06 2.95
CA ASN A 302 -14.13 15.43 2.82
C ASN A 302 -13.03 16.50 2.70
N TYR A 303 -11.83 16.10 2.27
CA TYR A 303 -10.69 17.01 2.19
C TYR A 303 -10.88 18.14 1.17
N ALA A 304 -11.49 17.87 0.01
CA ALA A 304 -11.76 18.91 -0.99
C ALA A 304 -12.70 20.00 -0.44
N TYR A 305 -13.73 19.60 0.30
CA TYR A 305 -14.59 20.55 1.03
C TYR A 305 -13.83 21.26 2.14
N TYR A 306 -12.93 20.57 2.85
CA TYR A 306 -12.09 21.17 3.87
C TYR A 306 -11.17 22.27 3.31
N LEU A 307 -10.60 22.08 2.11
CA LEU A 307 -9.87 23.14 1.42
C LEU A 307 -10.82 24.28 1.02
N ALA A 308 -11.95 23.97 0.38
CA ALA A 308 -12.91 24.97 -0.07
C ALA A 308 -13.46 25.84 1.08
N LYS A 309 -13.79 25.25 2.24
CA LYS A 309 -14.32 25.98 3.41
C LYS A 309 -13.28 26.92 4.03
N ASN A 310 -11.99 26.64 3.82
CA ASN A 310 -10.85 27.45 4.28
C ASN A 310 -10.26 28.35 3.17
N GLY A 311 -10.91 28.45 2.00
CA GLY A 311 -10.44 29.30 0.89
C GLY A 311 -9.13 28.84 0.27
N ALA A 312 -8.77 27.56 0.40
CA ALA A 312 -7.57 26.96 -0.16
C ALA A 312 -7.89 26.12 -1.40
N ARG A 313 -6.89 25.93 -2.26
CA ARG A 313 -6.96 25.17 -3.51
C ARG A 313 -5.83 24.12 -3.59
N TYR A 314 -6.01 23.14 -4.48
CA TYR A 314 -5.03 22.10 -4.73
C TYR A 314 -3.88 22.61 -5.62
N SER A 315 -4.18 23.37 -6.67
CA SER A 315 -3.22 23.63 -7.75
C SER A 315 -2.26 24.81 -7.54
N ASP A 316 -2.58 25.76 -6.66
CA ASP A 316 -1.85 27.03 -6.51
C ASP A 316 -0.94 27.09 -5.27
N GLY A 317 -0.86 26.00 -4.50
CA GLY A 317 -0.06 25.91 -3.28
C GLY A 317 -0.69 26.56 -2.04
N SER A 318 -1.84 27.23 -2.15
CA SER A 318 -2.53 27.87 -1.01
C SER A 318 -2.93 26.86 0.09
N GLY A 319 -3.15 25.60 -0.28
CA GLY A 319 -3.46 24.53 0.66
C GLY A 319 -2.29 24.03 1.50
N LEU A 320 -1.02 24.25 1.12
CA LEU A 320 0.12 23.53 1.69
C LEU A 320 0.26 23.67 3.21
N ALA A 321 0.20 24.90 3.72
CA ALA A 321 0.28 25.20 5.15
C ALA A 321 -0.92 24.66 5.94
N LEU A 322 -2.11 24.70 5.33
CA LEU A 322 -3.31 24.12 5.93
C LEU A 322 -3.19 22.60 6.01
N THR A 323 -2.80 21.94 4.92
CA THR A 323 -2.54 20.50 4.88
C THR A 323 -1.52 20.09 5.93
N HIS A 324 -0.41 20.81 6.04
CA HIS A 324 0.64 20.51 7.01
C HIS A 324 0.10 20.49 8.44
N ARG A 325 -0.57 21.56 8.88
CA ARG A 325 -1.20 21.62 10.22
C ARG A 325 -2.21 20.52 10.44
N THR A 326 -3.08 20.27 9.46
CA THR A 326 -4.14 19.26 9.59
C THR A 326 -3.56 17.86 9.76
N PHE A 327 -2.59 17.48 8.93
CA PHE A 327 -2.01 16.14 8.99
C PHE A 327 -0.99 15.96 10.12
N GLU A 328 -0.34 17.04 10.57
CA GLU A 328 0.39 17.04 11.84
C GLU A 328 -0.55 16.66 13.00
N ALA A 329 -1.68 17.35 13.14
CA ALA A 329 -2.65 17.11 14.21
C ALA A 329 -3.21 15.69 14.15
N ILE A 330 -3.61 15.21 12.96
CA ILE A 330 -4.11 13.84 12.78
C ILE A 330 -3.09 12.82 13.28
N GLN A 331 -1.84 12.91 12.81
CA GLN A 331 -0.81 11.92 13.16
C GLN A 331 -0.45 11.99 14.64
N PHE A 332 -0.30 13.20 15.18
CA PHE A 332 0.03 13.43 16.59
C PHE A 332 -1.04 12.83 17.51
N TYR A 333 -2.31 13.15 17.29
CA TYR A 333 -3.40 12.68 18.14
C TYR A 333 -3.64 11.17 18.02
N LEU A 334 -3.45 10.58 16.84
CA LEU A 334 -3.50 9.13 16.67
C LEU A 334 -2.38 8.41 17.43
N LEU A 335 -1.15 8.92 17.34
CA LEU A 335 -0.03 8.36 18.11
C LEU A 335 -0.27 8.51 19.61
N LYS A 336 -0.72 9.68 20.07
CA LYS A 336 -1.08 9.94 21.46
C LYS A 336 -2.14 8.96 21.95
N ALA A 337 -3.23 8.75 21.19
CA ALA A 337 -4.28 7.79 21.52
C ALA A 337 -3.73 6.36 21.65
N SER A 338 -2.85 5.93 20.74
CA SER A 338 -2.24 4.59 20.79
C SER A 338 -1.23 4.42 21.94
N VAL A 339 -0.53 5.50 22.34
CA VAL A 339 0.28 5.51 23.58
C VAL A 339 -0.61 5.34 24.80
N GLN A 340 -1.71 6.09 24.92
CA GLN A 340 -2.64 5.94 26.05
C GLN A 340 -3.20 4.53 26.12
N LEU A 341 -3.57 3.96 24.97
CA LEU A 341 -4.05 2.58 24.90
C LEU A 341 -2.96 1.56 25.27
N ALA A 342 -1.69 1.83 24.95
CA ALA A 342 -0.56 1.02 25.38
C ALA A 342 -0.31 1.11 26.89
N ARG A 343 -0.56 2.26 27.54
CA ARG A 343 -0.50 2.36 29.01
C ARG A 343 -1.53 1.45 29.68
N GLU A 344 -2.69 1.29 29.07
CA GLU A 344 -3.79 0.49 29.61
C GLU A 344 -3.65 -1.01 29.34
N PHE A 345 -3.25 -1.40 28.11
CA PHE A 345 -3.27 -2.80 27.66
C PHE A 345 -1.91 -3.35 27.22
N GLY A 346 -0.84 -2.55 27.34
CA GLY A 346 0.48 -2.86 26.83
C GLY A 346 0.63 -2.56 25.33
N PRO A 347 1.87 -2.30 24.85
CA PRO A 347 2.16 -2.12 23.43
C PRO A 347 1.90 -3.41 22.63
N CYS A 348 1.83 -3.30 21.30
CA CYS A 348 1.72 -4.50 20.46
C CYS A 348 2.95 -5.42 20.62
N PRO A 349 2.78 -6.75 20.51
CA PRO A 349 3.86 -7.71 20.74
C PRO A 349 5.13 -7.48 19.90
N ALA A 350 4.98 -7.03 18.65
CA ALA A 350 6.10 -6.77 17.72
C ALA A 350 6.48 -5.29 17.65
N PHE A 351 6.18 -4.48 18.67
CA PHE A 351 6.53 -3.06 18.72
C PHE A 351 8.04 -2.83 18.55
N ASN A 352 8.88 -3.74 19.06
CA ASN A 352 10.34 -3.67 18.93
C ASN A 352 10.87 -3.73 17.49
N GLU A 353 10.04 -4.12 16.51
CA GLU A 353 10.38 -4.13 15.09
C GLU A 353 10.05 -2.80 14.38
N THR A 354 9.58 -1.80 15.14
CA THR A 354 9.20 -0.48 14.62
C THR A 354 10.30 0.55 14.80
N THR A 355 10.34 1.54 13.91
CA THR A 355 11.20 2.74 14.09
C THR A 355 10.76 3.54 15.32
N TYR A 356 9.47 3.48 15.67
CA TYR A 356 8.92 4.09 16.89
C TYR A 356 9.60 3.57 18.17
N ALA A 357 9.88 2.27 18.25
CA ALA A 357 10.61 1.70 19.39
C ALA A 357 12.04 2.21 19.51
N GLN A 358 12.63 2.69 18.41
CA GLN A 358 13.94 3.33 18.36
C GLN A 358 13.86 4.84 18.67
N GLY A 359 12.67 5.36 18.95
CA GLY A 359 12.43 6.78 19.17
C GLY A 359 12.43 7.62 17.89
N ILE A 360 12.25 7.00 16.72
CA ILE A 360 12.20 7.66 15.43
C ILE A 360 10.75 7.89 15.03
N LEU A 361 10.40 9.13 14.71
CA LEU A 361 9.07 9.59 14.36
C LEU A 361 8.97 9.96 12.87
N PRO A 362 7.74 10.08 12.32
CA PRO A 362 7.53 10.53 10.95
C PRO A 362 8.18 11.89 10.64
N ILE A 363 8.22 12.79 11.63
CA ILE A 363 8.84 14.11 11.51
C ILE A 363 10.38 14.05 11.33
N ASP A 364 11.03 12.91 11.57
CA ASP A 364 12.47 12.79 11.42
C ASP A 364 12.87 12.27 10.03
N THR A 365 12.01 11.46 9.41
CA THR A 365 12.34 10.61 8.26
C THR A 365 11.64 11.03 6.95
N TYR A 366 10.81 12.08 6.99
CA TYR A 366 10.15 12.58 5.78
C TYR A 366 11.16 13.06 4.73
N LYS A 367 10.73 13.07 3.46
CA LYS A 367 11.56 13.52 2.35
C LYS A 367 11.84 15.03 2.44
N LYS A 368 13.10 15.39 2.68
CA LYS A 368 13.55 16.78 2.96
C LYS A 368 13.20 17.81 1.89
N ASP A 369 12.96 17.40 0.63
CA ASP A 369 12.49 18.32 -0.41
C ASP A 369 11.16 19.02 -0.05
N LEU A 370 10.38 18.48 0.90
CA LEU A 370 9.16 19.11 1.42
C LEU A 370 9.42 20.47 2.09
N ASP A 371 10.60 20.68 2.68
CA ASP A 371 10.97 21.93 3.36
C ASP A 371 11.04 23.12 2.37
N ASN A 372 11.28 22.82 1.08
CA ASN A 372 11.28 23.84 0.02
C ASN A 372 9.87 24.20 -0.47
N LEU A 373 8.86 23.40 -0.12
CA LEU A 373 7.47 23.58 -0.55
C LEU A 373 6.59 24.17 0.54
N CYS A 374 6.81 23.81 1.81
CA CYS A 374 6.01 24.27 2.95
C CYS A 374 6.93 24.59 4.14
N ASN A 375 6.74 25.75 4.76
CA ASN A 375 7.50 26.22 5.92
C ASN A 375 6.65 26.32 7.19
N GLU A 376 5.50 25.67 7.20
CA GLU A 376 4.60 25.63 8.35
C GLU A 376 5.28 24.93 9.53
N PRO A 377 5.42 25.56 10.71
CA PRO A 377 6.05 24.93 11.86
C PRO A 377 5.18 23.81 12.43
N LEU A 378 5.80 22.95 13.23
CA LEU A 378 5.07 22.02 14.10
C LEU A 378 4.46 22.79 15.27
N HIS A 379 3.20 22.51 15.59
CA HIS A 379 2.43 23.17 16.65
C HIS A 379 2.25 22.29 17.89
N LEU A 380 2.50 20.99 17.79
CA LEU A 380 2.28 20.01 18.86
C LEU A 380 3.60 19.54 19.48
N ASP A 381 3.56 19.08 20.74
CA ASP A 381 4.76 18.70 21.49
C ASP A 381 5.23 17.27 21.15
N TRP A 382 5.87 17.15 19.99
CA TRP A 382 6.38 15.89 19.47
C TRP A 382 7.50 15.28 20.31
N GLU A 383 8.29 16.08 21.02
CA GLU A 383 9.41 15.57 21.81
C GLU A 383 8.93 14.91 23.11
N THR A 384 7.91 15.48 23.77
CA THR A 384 7.25 14.78 24.87
C THR A 384 6.63 13.47 24.37
N LEU A 385 5.91 13.50 23.25
CA LEU A 385 5.31 12.28 22.67
C LEU A 385 6.36 11.23 22.29
N ARG A 386 7.53 11.65 21.77
CA ARG A 386 8.67 10.75 21.47
C ARG A 386 9.11 9.99 22.71
N GLU A 387 9.29 10.67 23.84
CA GLU A 387 9.71 10.03 25.09
C GLU A 387 8.60 9.13 25.67
N GLU A 388 7.33 9.51 25.53
CA GLU A 388 6.22 8.62 25.89
C GLU A 388 6.21 7.35 25.03
N ILE A 389 6.40 7.46 23.71
CA ILE A 389 6.48 6.31 22.79
C ILE A 389 7.67 5.41 23.15
N LYS A 390 8.84 5.97 23.48
CA LYS A 390 10.00 5.16 23.87
C LYS A 390 9.80 4.43 25.19
N THR A 391 9.11 5.06 26.15
CA THR A 391 8.95 4.52 27.50
C THR A 391 7.77 3.56 27.63
N VAL A 392 6.65 3.84 26.97
CA VAL A 392 5.41 3.04 27.03
C VAL A 392 5.27 2.11 25.83
N GLY A 393 5.65 2.59 24.65
CA GLY A 393 5.36 1.97 23.36
C GLY A 393 4.01 2.37 22.78
N LEU A 394 3.69 1.78 21.62
CA LEU A 394 2.42 1.96 20.92
C LEU A 394 1.61 0.67 20.92
N ARG A 395 0.29 0.81 21.10
CA ARG A 395 -0.64 -0.32 20.99
C ARG A 395 -0.72 -0.83 19.56
N ASN A 396 -0.48 0.03 18.57
CA ASN A 396 -0.65 -0.25 17.15
C ASN A 396 0.62 0.16 16.39
N SER A 397 1.18 -0.73 15.56
CA SER A 397 2.39 -0.44 14.77
C SER A 397 2.15 0.60 13.67
N THR A 398 0.92 0.69 13.17
CA THR A 398 0.49 1.72 12.20
C THR A 398 -0.87 2.27 12.62
N LEU A 399 -1.11 3.53 12.28
CA LEU A 399 -2.33 4.25 12.65
C LEU A 399 -2.99 4.95 11.48
N THR A 400 -2.22 5.51 10.54
CA THR A 400 -2.75 6.31 9.42
C THR A 400 -2.56 5.65 8.06
N ALA A 401 -3.61 5.71 7.24
CA ALA A 401 -3.56 5.39 5.82
C ALA A 401 -4.67 6.13 5.08
N LEU A 402 -4.38 6.71 3.91
CA LEU A 402 -5.36 7.55 3.18
C LEU A 402 -6.04 6.74 2.07
N MET A 403 -7.18 6.14 2.39
CA MET A 403 -7.96 5.35 1.43
C MET A 403 -8.92 6.22 0.59
N PRO A 404 -9.28 5.80 -0.63
CA PRO A 404 -10.14 6.58 -1.52
C PRO A 404 -11.59 6.75 -1.00
N SER A 405 -12.10 5.83 -0.18
CA SER A 405 -13.38 5.94 0.54
C SER A 405 -14.67 6.11 -0.31
N GLU A 406 -14.75 5.51 -1.50
CA GLU A 406 -15.86 5.74 -2.45
C GLU A 406 -17.27 5.51 -1.87
N THR A 407 -17.47 4.47 -1.06
CA THR A 407 -18.80 4.14 -0.49
C THR A 407 -19.05 4.87 0.83
N SER A 408 -18.08 4.89 1.74
CA SER A 408 -18.26 5.45 3.09
C SER A 408 -18.47 6.97 3.07
N SER A 409 -17.77 7.69 2.17
CA SER A 409 -17.96 9.13 1.96
C SER A 409 -19.40 9.50 1.56
N GLN A 410 -20.11 8.62 0.83
CA GLN A 410 -21.50 8.87 0.42
C GLN A 410 -22.45 8.95 1.61
N ILE A 411 -22.21 8.15 2.66
CA ILE A 411 -23.08 8.12 3.85
C ILE A 411 -23.07 9.47 4.57
N SER A 412 -21.91 10.12 4.63
CA SER A 412 -21.74 11.44 5.28
C SER A 412 -21.96 12.62 4.32
N ASN A 413 -22.45 12.35 3.10
CA ASN A 413 -22.46 13.31 1.99
C ASN A 413 -21.12 14.05 1.80
N ALA A 414 -19.99 13.37 1.99
CA ALA A 414 -18.65 13.94 1.90
C ALA A 414 -18.04 13.77 0.50
N THR A 415 -17.06 14.64 0.18
CA THR A 415 -16.13 14.38 -0.93
C THR A 415 -15.21 13.19 -0.61
N ASN A 416 -14.82 12.43 -1.64
CA ASN A 416 -14.15 11.14 -1.49
C ASN A 416 -12.68 11.31 -1.08
N GLY A 417 -12.29 10.83 0.11
CA GLY A 417 -10.89 10.81 0.53
C GLY A 417 -10.24 12.19 0.48
N ILE A 418 -9.08 12.25 -0.21
CA ILE A 418 -8.34 13.48 -0.52
C ILE A 418 -8.62 14.04 -1.92
N GLU A 419 -9.47 13.38 -2.71
CA GLU A 419 -9.62 13.67 -4.15
C GLU A 419 -10.49 14.91 -4.39
N PRO A 420 -10.14 15.78 -5.36
CA PRO A 420 -11.05 16.81 -5.83
C PRO A 420 -12.28 16.16 -6.48
N PRO A 421 -13.49 16.74 -6.29
CA PRO A 421 -14.70 16.21 -6.91
C PRO A 421 -14.67 16.46 -8.42
N ARG A 422 -14.89 15.41 -9.23
CA ARG A 422 -15.00 15.48 -10.71
C ARG A 422 -16.00 16.53 -11.25
N GLY A 423 -16.91 16.98 -10.40
CA GLY A 423 -17.94 17.95 -10.71
C GLY A 423 -18.75 18.26 -9.47
N LEU A 424 -19.45 19.40 -9.48
CA LEU A 424 -20.30 19.85 -8.38
C LEU A 424 -21.49 18.89 -8.12
N VAL A 425 -21.88 18.12 -9.14
CA VAL A 425 -22.80 16.99 -9.02
C VAL A 425 -22.10 15.76 -9.57
N SER A 426 -21.81 14.80 -8.69
CA SER A 426 -21.23 13.52 -9.07
C SER A 426 -22.34 12.50 -9.35
N VAL A 427 -22.13 11.68 -10.38
CA VAL A 427 -23.03 10.59 -10.76
C VAL A 427 -22.37 9.28 -10.35
N LYS A 428 -22.99 8.55 -9.42
CA LYS A 428 -22.47 7.30 -8.86
C LYS A 428 -23.43 6.15 -9.18
N ALA A 429 -22.87 4.99 -9.51
CA ALA A 429 -23.65 3.78 -9.72
C ALA A 429 -23.90 3.07 -8.39
N SER A 430 -25.15 2.68 -8.12
CA SER A 430 -25.53 1.82 -7.01
C SER A 430 -26.31 0.61 -7.54
N LYS A 431 -26.63 -0.34 -6.66
CA LYS A 431 -27.50 -1.48 -7.02
C LYS A 431 -28.90 -1.03 -7.44
N ASP A 432 -29.37 0.08 -6.88
CA ASP A 432 -30.74 0.58 -7.03
C ASP A 432 -30.85 1.62 -8.15
N GLY A 433 -29.74 1.96 -8.82
CA GLY A 433 -29.70 2.83 -9.98
C GLY A 433 -28.60 3.90 -9.92
N ILE A 434 -28.83 5.00 -10.61
CA ILE A 434 -27.91 6.14 -10.66
C ILE A 434 -28.22 7.08 -9.49
N LEU A 435 -27.25 7.30 -8.61
CA LEU A 435 -27.32 8.27 -7.53
C LEU A 435 -26.60 9.54 -7.94
N LYS A 436 -27.28 10.68 -7.82
CA LYS A 436 -26.67 12.01 -7.99
C LYS A 436 -26.35 12.55 -6.60
N GLN A 437 -25.09 12.90 -6.38
CA GLN A 437 -24.61 13.46 -5.12
C GLN A 437 -24.02 14.85 -5.38
N VAL A 438 -24.60 15.86 -4.72
CA VAL A 438 -24.13 17.26 -4.79
C VAL A 438 -23.03 17.45 -3.74
N VAL A 439 -21.98 18.20 -4.09
CA VAL A 439 -20.90 18.53 -3.14
C VAL A 439 -21.44 19.27 -1.89
N PRO A 440 -20.83 19.08 -0.71
CA PRO A 440 -21.22 19.78 0.51
C PRO A 440 -21.25 21.30 0.35
N GLU A 441 -22.29 21.94 0.90
CA GLU A 441 -22.47 23.40 0.90
C GLU A 441 -22.32 24.07 -0.48
N TYR A 442 -22.76 23.39 -1.53
CA TYR A 442 -22.72 23.88 -2.91
C TYR A 442 -23.18 25.34 -3.06
N GLU A 443 -24.31 25.72 -2.45
CA GLU A 443 -24.86 27.08 -2.58
C GLU A 443 -23.89 28.18 -2.11
N ARG A 444 -23.08 27.88 -1.09
CA ARG A 444 -22.10 28.82 -0.51
C ARG A 444 -20.71 28.70 -1.13
N LEU A 445 -20.29 27.48 -1.48
CA LEU A 445 -18.89 27.16 -1.79
C LEU A 445 -18.63 26.74 -3.24
N LYS A 446 -19.63 26.76 -4.14
CA LYS A 446 -19.45 26.33 -5.55
C LYS A 446 -18.24 26.95 -6.26
N ASP A 447 -17.92 28.22 -5.97
CA ASP A 447 -16.82 28.95 -6.62
C ASP A 447 -15.46 28.72 -5.91
N GLN A 448 -15.49 28.12 -4.71
CA GLN A 448 -14.31 27.76 -3.93
C GLN A 448 -13.82 26.34 -4.21
N TYR A 449 -14.69 25.45 -4.69
CA TYR A 449 -14.26 24.12 -5.13
C TYR A 449 -13.34 24.22 -6.35
N GLU A 450 -12.36 23.32 -6.39
CA GLU A 450 -11.56 23.01 -7.56
C GLU A 450 -11.95 21.61 -8.04
N LEU A 451 -12.24 21.49 -9.33
CA LEU A 451 -12.83 20.30 -9.95
C LEU A 451 -11.80 19.49 -10.76
#